data_AF-A0A0C1CVT5-F1
#
_entry.id   AF-A0A0C1CVT5-F1
#
_cell.length_a   1.000
_cell.length_b   1.000
_cell.length_c   1.000
_cell.angle_alpha   90.00
_cell.angle_beta   90.00
_cell.angle_gamma   90.00
#
_symmetry.space_group_name_H-M   'P 1'
#
loop_
_entity.id
_entity.type
_entity.pdbx_description
1 polymer ?
#
loop_
_entity_poly.entity_id
_entity_poly.type
_entity_poly.pdbx_seq_one_letter_code
_entity_poly.pdbx_strand_id
1 'polypeptide(L)'
;MPENSFFPITNWSEDDKPREKLMLKGKSVLSDAELIAILIGSGSRNESAVDLSKRILGSVNNNLNALGKLSISQLTNFKGIGEAKAISIIAALELGRRRRAEDAVELTKITSSKTIFEIMQPIIGELPHEEFWIVYLNNSNKVISKSQLSKGGITGTLVDVRLVFKTALEMGATGLILCHNHPSGTLIPSDADKQITRKLKLAGDSLEIKVLDHLIVTETSYFSFVDEGIF
;
A
#
# COMPACT_ATOMS: atom_id res chain seq x y z
N MET A 1 -17.25 46.73 -21.00
CA MET A 1 -16.86 45.74 -19.96
C MET A 1 -15.53 45.16 -20.38
N PRO A 2 -14.49 45.13 -19.54
CA PRO A 2 -13.22 44.56 -19.95
C PRO A 2 -13.43 43.07 -20.25
N GLU A 3 -12.97 42.63 -21.42
CA GLU A 3 -12.96 41.22 -21.80
C GLU A 3 -12.28 40.42 -20.70
N ASN A 4 -12.96 39.40 -20.17
CA ASN A 4 -12.40 38.54 -19.14
C ASN A 4 -11.25 37.75 -19.78
N SER A 5 -10.03 38.27 -19.65
CA SER A 5 -8.84 37.74 -20.29
C SER A 5 -8.61 36.30 -19.84
N PHE A 6 -8.65 35.38 -20.79
CA PHE A 6 -8.33 33.97 -20.57
C PHE A 6 -6.89 33.84 -20.08
N PHE A 7 -6.70 33.37 -18.84
CA PHE A 7 -5.39 33.18 -18.23
C PHE A 7 -5.02 31.68 -18.18
N PRO A 8 -4.17 31.19 -19.09
CA PRO A 8 -3.83 29.77 -19.19
C PRO A 8 -3.17 29.23 -17.92
N ILE A 9 -3.46 27.98 -17.57
CA ILE A 9 -2.85 27.29 -16.40
C ILE A 9 -1.32 27.26 -16.51
N THR A 10 -0.76 27.21 -17.72
CA THR A 10 0.70 27.25 -17.92
C THR A 10 1.35 28.50 -17.34
N ASN A 11 0.59 29.60 -17.21
CA ASN A 11 1.06 30.89 -16.70
C ASN A 11 0.78 31.07 -15.20
N TRP A 12 0.15 30.09 -14.54
CA TRP A 12 -0.08 30.13 -13.10
C TRP A 12 1.22 29.88 -12.35
N SER A 13 1.24 30.21 -11.06
CA SER A 13 2.33 29.76 -10.18
C SER A 13 2.37 28.23 -10.16
N GLU A 14 3.55 27.62 -10.06
CA GLU A 14 3.69 26.16 -9.99
C GLU A 14 2.83 25.56 -8.86
N ASP A 15 2.71 26.29 -7.76
CA ASP A 15 1.93 25.92 -6.58
C ASP A 15 0.41 25.90 -6.81
N ASP A 16 -0.07 26.55 -7.87
CA ASP A 16 -1.49 26.62 -8.25
C ASP A 16 -1.82 25.71 -9.44
N LYS A 17 -0.83 25.25 -10.20
CA LYS A 17 -1.06 24.32 -11.31
C LYS A 17 -1.49 22.96 -10.75
N PRO A 18 -2.62 22.37 -11.18
CA PRO A 18 -3.18 21.19 -10.51
C PRO A 18 -2.24 19.98 -10.39
N ARG A 19 -1.44 19.68 -11.43
CA ARG A 19 -0.56 18.50 -11.41
C ARG A 19 0.62 18.70 -10.46
N GLU A 20 1.23 19.87 -10.52
CA GLU A 20 2.38 20.26 -9.72
C GLU A 20 1.97 20.44 -8.26
N LYS A 21 0.82 21.07 -8.00
CA LYS A 21 0.18 21.13 -6.69
C LYS A 21 -0.07 19.74 -6.10
N LEU A 22 -0.55 18.78 -6.90
CA LEU A 22 -0.73 17.39 -6.46
C LEU A 22 0.61 16.73 -6.09
N MET A 23 1.67 16.97 -6.87
CA MET A 23 3.00 16.42 -6.60
C MET A 23 3.65 17.01 -5.35
N LEU A 24 3.51 18.32 -5.14
CA LEU A 24 4.19 19.05 -4.06
C LEU A 24 3.42 19.02 -2.74
N LYS A 25 2.08 19.11 -2.78
CA LYS A 25 1.22 19.32 -1.60
C LYS A 25 0.27 18.16 -1.34
N GLY A 26 0.19 17.19 -2.26
CA GLY A 26 -0.66 16.01 -2.14
C GLY A 26 -2.13 16.24 -2.50
N LYS A 27 -2.86 15.14 -2.69
CA LYS A 27 -4.23 15.13 -3.23
C LYS A 27 -5.29 15.86 -2.38
N SER A 28 -5.07 16.01 -1.07
CA SER A 28 -6.04 16.60 -0.14
C SER A 28 -6.21 18.12 -0.30
N VAL A 29 -5.25 18.79 -0.93
CA VAL A 29 -5.26 20.26 -1.11
C VAL A 29 -5.97 20.68 -2.40
N LEU A 30 -6.28 19.73 -3.28
CA LEU A 30 -6.99 19.99 -4.53
C LEU A 30 -8.50 20.03 -4.30
N SER A 31 -9.15 20.96 -4.98
CA SER A 31 -10.60 20.98 -5.18
C SER A 31 -11.03 19.91 -6.18
N ASP A 32 -12.32 19.53 -6.14
CA ASP A 32 -12.91 18.62 -7.12
C ASP A 32 -12.72 19.10 -8.57
N ALA A 33 -12.77 20.41 -8.80
CA ALA A 33 -12.53 20.99 -10.12
C ALA A 33 -11.09 20.78 -10.59
N GLU A 34 -10.10 20.91 -9.70
CA GLU A 34 -8.70 20.64 -10.03
C GLU A 34 -8.45 19.16 -10.27
N LEU A 35 -9.10 18.26 -9.51
CA LEU A 35 -9.02 16.82 -9.75
C LEU A 35 -9.59 16.44 -11.12
N ILE A 36 -10.75 16.99 -11.50
CA ILE A 36 -11.34 16.77 -12.84
C ILE A 36 -10.46 17.40 -13.93
N ALA A 37 -9.88 18.58 -13.68
CA ALA A 37 -8.98 19.25 -14.62
C ALA A 37 -7.76 18.38 -14.96
N ILE A 38 -7.21 17.65 -13.99
CA ILE A 38 -6.13 16.69 -14.20
C ILE A 38 -6.56 15.57 -15.14
N LEU A 39 -7.76 15.01 -14.94
CA LEU A 39 -8.31 13.90 -15.72
C LEU A 39 -8.57 14.27 -17.19
N ILE A 40 -9.05 15.49 -17.43
CA ILE A 40 -9.34 15.97 -18.80
C ILE A 40 -8.11 16.54 -19.50
N GLY A 41 -7.05 16.87 -18.75
CA GLY A 41 -5.74 17.32 -19.22
C GLY A 41 -5.70 18.75 -19.80
N SER A 42 -6.75 19.18 -20.49
CA SER A 42 -6.85 20.50 -21.10
C SER A 42 -8.29 21.00 -21.12
N GLY A 43 -8.46 22.32 -21.17
CA GLY A 43 -9.76 22.98 -21.31
C GLY A 43 -10.20 23.11 -22.77
N SER A 44 -10.75 24.27 -23.11
CA SER A 44 -11.07 24.67 -24.48
C SER A 44 -10.19 25.84 -24.93
N ARG A 45 -10.37 26.35 -26.16
CA ARG A 45 -9.62 27.51 -26.68
C ARG A 45 -9.73 28.76 -25.78
N ASN A 46 -10.84 28.91 -25.06
CA ASN A 46 -11.17 30.13 -24.31
C ASN A 46 -11.42 29.85 -22.81
N GLU A 47 -11.18 28.63 -22.33
CA GLU A 47 -11.54 28.23 -20.97
C GLU A 47 -10.51 27.24 -20.45
N SER A 48 -10.01 27.44 -19.23
CA SER A 48 -8.98 26.58 -18.65
C SER A 48 -9.58 25.21 -18.29
N ALA A 49 -8.74 24.19 -18.09
CA ALA A 49 -9.24 22.88 -17.63
C ALA A 49 -9.96 22.99 -16.27
N VAL A 50 -9.47 23.87 -15.39
CA VAL A 50 -10.07 24.12 -14.06
C VAL A 50 -11.41 24.83 -14.19
N ASP A 51 -11.53 25.86 -15.03
CA ASP A 51 -12.79 26.60 -15.18
C ASP A 51 -13.86 25.76 -15.90
N LEU A 52 -13.45 24.99 -16.92
CA LEU A 52 -14.31 24.00 -17.55
C LEU A 52 -14.84 22.98 -16.53
N SER A 53 -13.96 22.50 -15.65
CA SER A 53 -14.33 21.55 -14.60
C SER A 53 -15.27 22.17 -13.56
N LYS A 54 -15.05 23.44 -13.16
CA LYS A 54 -15.98 24.18 -12.29
C LYS A 54 -17.36 24.31 -12.93
N ARG A 55 -17.44 24.59 -14.23
CA ARG A 55 -18.71 24.72 -14.96
C ARG A 55 -19.45 23.39 -15.06
N ILE A 56 -18.73 22.29 -15.33
CA ILE A 56 -19.29 20.94 -15.33
C ILE A 56 -19.84 20.59 -13.94
N LEU A 57 -19.06 20.80 -12.86
CA LEU A 57 -19.51 20.57 -11.49
C LEU A 57 -20.71 21.44 -11.10
N GLY A 58 -20.70 22.71 -11.51
CA GLY A 58 -21.81 23.63 -11.28
C GLY A 58 -23.13 23.13 -11.89
N SER A 59 -23.09 22.46 -13.06
CA SER A 59 -24.29 21.89 -13.70
C SER A 59 -24.98 20.79 -12.88
N VAL A 60 -24.26 20.20 -11.93
CA VAL A 60 -24.74 19.12 -11.05
C VAL A 60 -24.68 19.53 -9.57
N ASN A 61 -24.75 20.84 -9.28
CA ASN A 61 -24.71 21.40 -7.93
C ASN A 61 -23.50 20.93 -7.10
N ASN A 62 -22.33 20.81 -7.75
CA ASN A 62 -21.09 20.31 -7.16
C ASN A 62 -21.22 18.92 -6.50
N ASN A 63 -22.12 18.08 -7.00
CA ASN A 63 -22.36 16.75 -6.47
C ASN A 63 -21.71 15.68 -7.36
N LEU A 64 -20.64 15.05 -6.87
CA LEU A 64 -19.90 14.00 -7.60
C LEU A 64 -20.74 12.75 -7.92
N ASN A 65 -21.74 12.41 -7.09
CA ASN A 65 -22.64 11.30 -7.40
C ASN A 65 -23.58 11.65 -8.56
N ALA A 66 -24.01 12.90 -8.66
CA ALA A 66 -24.81 13.37 -9.79
C ALA A 66 -23.95 13.49 -11.06
N LEU A 67 -22.70 13.95 -10.92
CA LEU A 67 -21.73 13.98 -12.02
C LEU A 67 -21.51 12.59 -12.63
N GLY A 68 -21.33 11.57 -11.78
CA GLY A 68 -21.11 10.19 -12.22
C GLY A 68 -22.30 9.53 -12.92
N LYS A 69 -23.48 10.16 -12.90
CA LYS A 69 -24.68 9.69 -13.60
C LYS A 69 -24.88 10.34 -14.97
N LEU A 70 -24.08 11.34 -15.33
CA LEU A 70 -24.18 11.97 -16.65
C LEU A 70 -23.77 10.99 -17.74
N SER A 71 -24.52 10.97 -18.83
CA SER A 71 -24.15 10.22 -20.03
C SER A 71 -23.01 10.90 -20.79
N ILE A 72 -22.33 10.15 -21.67
CA ILE A 72 -21.32 10.69 -22.58
C ILE A 72 -21.90 11.88 -23.36
N SER A 73 -23.12 11.74 -23.91
CA SER A 73 -23.80 12.80 -24.66
C SER A 73 -23.97 14.09 -23.83
N GLN A 74 -24.39 13.96 -22.56
CA GLN A 74 -24.54 15.11 -21.67
C GLN A 74 -23.21 15.80 -21.37
N LEU A 75 -22.13 15.02 -21.16
CA LEU A 75 -20.79 15.56 -20.93
C LEU A 75 -20.22 16.22 -22.19
N THR A 76 -20.47 15.66 -23.38
CA THR A 76 -19.98 16.22 -24.65
C THR A 76 -20.66 17.53 -25.05
N ASN A 77 -21.78 17.90 -24.41
CA ASN A 77 -22.40 19.21 -24.61
C ASN A 77 -21.53 20.36 -24.05
N PHE A 78 -20.56 20.07 -23.19
CA PHE A 78 -19.63 21.06 -22.68
C PHE A 78 -18.50 21.27 -23.71
N LYS A 79 -18.46 22.45 -24.32
CA LYS A 79 -17.37 22.83 -25.25
C LYS A 79 -16.01 22.61 -24.58
N GLY A 80 -15.16 21.78 -25.21
CA GLY A 80 -13.87 21.36 -24.66
C GLY A 80 -13.84 19.92 -24.14
N ILE A 81 -15.00 19.27 -23.99
CA ILE A 81 -15.15 17.85 -23.64
C ILE A 81 -15.53 17.05 -24.89
N GLY A 82 -14.54 16.39 -25.48
CA GLY A 82 -14.78 15.32 -26.45
C GLY A 82 -15.02 13.98 -25.76
N GLU A 83 -15.33 12.95 -26.54
CA GLU A 83 -15.63 11.60 -26.07
C GLU A 83 -14.55 11.05 -25.13
N ALA A 84 -13.26 11.17 -25.48
CA ALA A 84 -12.16 10.70 -24.64
C ALA A 84 -12.14 11.34 -23.24
N LYS A 85 -12.40 12.66 -23.16
CA LYS A 85 -12.45 13.37 -21.86
C LYS A 85 -13.69 12.98 -21.06
N ALA A 86 -14.83 12.80 -21.72
CA ALA A 86 -16.06 12.32 -21.08
C ALA A 86 -15.88 10.92 -20.48
N ILE A 87 -15.29 9.99 -21.25
CA ILE A 87 -14.98 8.63 -20.79
C ILE A 87 -14.03 8.67 -19.59
N SER A 88 -13.00 9.52 -19.63
CA SER A 88 -12.05 9.69 -18.50
C SER A 88 -12.76 10.09 -17.19
N ILE A 89 -13.68 11.06 -17.26
CA ILE A 89 -14.47 11.49 -16.09
C ILE A 89 -15.33 10.34 -15.56
N ILE A 90 -16.08 9.68 -16.43
CA ILE A 90 -16.98 8.57 -16.05
C ILE A 90 -16.18 7.43 -15.41
N ALA A 91 -15.06 7.04 -16.02
CA ALA A 91 -14.21 5.96 -15.52
C ALA A 91 -13.65 6.28 -14.13
N ALA A 92 -13.16 7.50 -13.91
CA ALA A 92 -12.63 7.91 -12.62
C ALA A 92 -13.70 7.90 -11.51
N LEU A 93 -14.91 8.37 -11.80
CA LEU A 93 -16.01 8.39 -10.84
C LEU A 93 -16.54 6.99 -10.53
N GLU A 94 -16.62 6.10 -11.53
CA GLU A 94 -17.01 4.70 -11.31
C GLU A 94 -15.95 3.95 -10.48
N LEU A 95 -14.65 4.18 -10.70
CA LEU A 95 -13.61 3.65 -9.83
C LEU A 95 -13.78 4.15 -8.38
N GLY A 96 -14.06 5.43 -8.19
CA GLY A 96 -14.36 6.00 -6.87
C GLY A 96 -15.58 5.36 -6.19
N ARG A 97 -16.62 5.02 -6.98
CA ARG A 97 -17.82 4.33 -6.51
C ARG A 97 -17.52 2.88 -6.12
N ARG A 98 -16.82 2.13 -6.97
CA ARG A 98 -16.44 0.73 -6.72
C ARG A 98 -15.54 0.59 -5.50
N ARG A 99 -14.53 1.46 -5.38
CA ARG A 99 -13.64 1.50 -4.21
C ARG A 99 -14.40 1.68 -2.88
N ARG A 100 -15.56 2.35 -2.88
CA ARG A 100 -16.39 2.50 -1.68
C ARG A 100 -17.12 1.20 -1.31
N ALA A 101 -17.45 0.39 -2.32
CA ALA A 101 -18.17 -0.87 -2.16
C ALA A 101 -17.23 -2.07 -1.97
N GLU A 102 -15.93 -1.91 -2.25
CA GLU A 102 -14.92 -2.90 -1.89
C GLU A 102 -14.77 -2.96 -0.38
N ASP A 103 -14.86 -4.18 0.17
CA ASP A 103 -14.53 -4.43 1.56
C ASP A 103 -13.07 -4.05 1.81
N ALA A 104 -12.79 -3.44 2.96
CA ALA A 104 -11.42 -3.27 3.39
C ALA A 104 -10.77 -4.65 3.46
N VAL A 105 -9.57 -4.81 2.88
CA VAL A 105 -8.82 -6.06 2.97
C VAL A 105 -8.71 -6.46 4.44
N GLU A 106 -9.38 -7.55 4.83
CA GLU A 106 -9.27 -8.07 6.19
C GLU A 106 -7.89 -8.69 6.37
N LEU A 107 -6.97 -7.89 6.88
CA LEU A 107 -5.65 -8.38 7.27
C LEU A 107 -5.81 -9.36 8.45
N THR A 108 -5.22 -10.55 8.31
CA THR A 108 -5.25 -11.58 9.34
C THR A 108 -4.60 -11.07 10.62
N LYS A 109 -5.33 -11.10 11.74
CA LYS A 109 -4.83 -10.71 13.05
C LYS A 109 -4.11 -11.89 13.71
N ILE A 110 -2.88 -11.65 14.13
CA ILE A 110 -2.08 -12.60 14.89
C ILE A 110 -2.48 -12.53 16.36
N THR A 111 -2.87 -13.68 16.91
CA THR A 111 -3.28 -13.81 18.31
C THR A 111 -2.46 -14.85 19.08
N SER A 112 -1.75 -15.72 18.37
CA SER A 112 -0.87 -16.75 18.93
C SER A 112 0.18 -17.20 17.91
N SER A 113 1.20 -17.91 18.40
CA SER A 113 2.18 -18.63 17.57
C SER A 113 1.50 -19.62 16.62
N LYS A 114 0.43 -20.29 17.06
CA LYS A 114 -0.36 -21.20 16.23
C LYS A 114 -0.94 -20.51 14.99
N THR A 115 -1.44 -19.27 15.12
CA THR A 115 -1.93 -18.50 13.95
C THR A 115 -0.80 -18.26 12.95
N ILE A 116 0.44 -18.02 13.40
CA ILE A 116 1.59 -17.86 12.50
C ILE A 116 1.94 -19.16 11.81
N PHE A 117 1.96 -20.27 12.56
CA PHE A 117 2.18 -21.59 11.98
C PHE A 117 1.15 -21.91 10.89
N GLU A 118 -0.15 -21.70 11.15
CA GLU A 118 -1.21 -21.91 10.16
C GLU A 118 -1.04 -21.05 8.89
N ILE A 119 -0.48 -19.84 9.03
CA ILE A 119 -0.20 -18.94 7.90
C ILE A 119 1.05 -19.34 7.12
N MET A 120 2.08 -19.86 7.81
CA MET A 120 3.40 -20.10 7.23
C MET A 120 3.63 -21.55 6.81
N GLN A 121 2.99 -22.54 7.45
CA GLN A 121 3.15 -23.95 7.12
C GLN A 121 2.88 -24.24 5.63
N PRO A 122 1.80 -23.72 5.00
CA PRO A 122 1.58 -23.95 3.56
C PRO A 122 2.62 -23.30 2.65
N ILE A 123 3.43 -22.38 3.17
CA ILE A 123 4.45 -21.63 2.41
C ILE A 123 5.81 -22.31 2.53
N ILE A 124 6.21 -22.69 3.75
CA ILE A 124 7.57 -23.14 4.05
C ILE A 124 7.68 -24.54 4.65
N GLY A 125 6.58 -25.12 5.15
CA GLY A 125 6.61 -26.37 5.92
C GLY A 125 7.08 -27.59 5.15
N GLU A 126 6.79 -27.65 3.85
CA GLU A 126 7.12 -28.79 2.96
C GLU A 126 8.35 -28.53 2.06
N LEU A 127 9.03 -27.39 2.25
CA LEU A 127 10.14 -27.05 1.38
C LEU A 127 11.35 -27.97 1.64
N PRO A 128 12.00 -28.51 0.58
CA PRO A 128 13.17 -29.39 0.72
C PRO A 128 14.45 -28.63 1.07
N HIS A 129 14.36 -27.31 1.23
CA HIS A 129 15.46 -26.41 1.58
C HIS A 129 14.96 -25.43 2.65
N GLU A 130 15.90 -24.92 3.45
CA GLU A 130 15.60 -23.93 4.48
C GLU A 130 15.34 -22.56 3.85
N GLU A 131 14.35 -21.83 4.34
CA GLU A 131 14.09 -20.44 4.01
C GLU A 131 13.87 -19.64 5.28
N PHE A 132 14.33 -18.39 5.29
CA PHE A 132 14.08 -17.45 6.37
C PHE A 132 13.13 -16.36 5.89
N TRP A 133 12.09 -16.12 6.67
CA TRP A 133 10.97 -15.25 6.35
C TRP A 133 10.70 -14.26 7.48
N ILE A 134 10.17 -13.10 7.09
CA ILE A 134 9.66 -12.08 8.01
C ILE A 134 8.18 -11.87 7.73
N VAL A 135 7.37 -11.96 8.77
CA VAL A 135 5.98 -11.52 8.78
C VAL A 135 5.94 -10.12 9.38
N TYR A 136 5.47 -9.15 8.59
CA TYR A 136 5.40 -7.74 8.99
C TYR A 136 4.01 -7.39 9.48
N LEU A 137 3.93 -6.74 10.63
CA LEU A 137 2.71 -6.49 11.36
C LEU A 137 2.47 -4.99 11.58
N ASN A 138 1.20 -4.60 11.57
CA ASN A 138 0.79 -3.28 12.06
C ASN A 138 0.61 -3.27 13.58
N ASN A 139 0.25 -2.10 14.14
CA ASN A 139 0.10 -1.90 15.58
C ASN A 139 -1.01 -2.73 16.24
N SER A 140 -1.90 -3.30 15.42
CA SER A 140 -3.00 -4.17 15.85
C SER A 140 -2.67 -5.65 15.65
N ASN A 141 -1.39 -5.98 15.44
CA ASN A 141 -0.86 -7.31 15.13
C ASN A 141 -1.50 -7.94 13.88
N LYS A 142 -1.90 -7.14 12.89
CA LYS A 142 -2.39 -7.67 11.62
C LYS A 142 -1.27 -7.78 10.59
N VAL A 143 -1.25 -8.87 9.83
CA VAL A 143 -0.25 -9.14 8.78
C VAL A 143 -0.41 -8.13 7.65
N ILE A 144 0.59 -7.26 7.48
CA ILE A 144 0.70 -6.33 6.35
C ILE A 144 1.31 -7.06 5.15
N SER A 145 2.36 -7.85 5.40
CA SER A 145 3.14 -8.51 4.35
C SER A 145 3.95 -9.68 4.91
N LYS A 146 4.42 -10.56 4.01
CA LYS A 146 5.33 -11.67 4.26
C LYS A 146 6.45 -11.61 3.22
N SER A 147 7.70 -11.65 3.65
CA SER A 147 8.84 -11.58 2.73
C SER A 147 9.86 -12.67 3.04
N GLN A 148 10.33 -13.33 1.99
CA GLN A 148 11.49 -14.20 2.04
C GLN A 148 12.76 -13.34 2.08
N LEU A 149 13.57 -13.52 3.12
CA LEU A 149 14.83 -12.81 3.32
C LEU A 149 16.02 -13.61 2.82
N SER A 150 15.94 -14.93 2.93
CA SER A 150 16.96 -15.81 2.42
C SER A 150 16.40 -17.17 2.05
N LYS A 151 17.09 -17.80 1.12
CA LYS A 151 16.92 -19.18 0.73
C LYS A 151 18.23 -19.90 0.97
N GLY A 152 18.22 -20.91 1.82
CA GLY A 152 19.38 -21.67 2.23
C GLY A 152 19.91 -22.58 1.12
N GLY A 153 21.23 -22.72 1.10
CA GLY A 153 21.92 -23.91 0.62
C GLY A 153 22.38 -24.77 1.81
N ILE A 154 23.25 -25.75 1.57
CA ILE A 154 23.65 -26.81 2.54
C ILE A 154 24.22 -26.27 3.88
N THR A 155 24.70 -25.03 3.95
CA THR A 155 25.44 -24.46 5.10
C THR A 155 24.72 -23.34 5.87
N GLY A 156 23.40 -23.20 5.72
CA GLY A 156 22.58 -22.23 6.46
C GLY A 156 22.27 -20.94 5.69
N THR A 157 21.42 -20.11 6.29
CA THR A 157 20.86 -18.90 5.68
C THR A 157 21.50 -17.60 6.19
N LEU A 158 21.89 -16.69 5.29
CA LEU A 158 22.39 -15.36 5.67
C LEU A 158 21.24 -14.34 5.62
N VAL A 159 20.88 -13.78 6.78
CA VAL A 159 19.84 -12.75 6.90
C VAL A 159 20.49 -11.36 7.03
N ASP A 160 20.26 -10.47 6.06
CA ASP A 160 20.68 -9.07 6.16
C ASP A 160 19.64 -8.26 6.96
N VAL A 161 20.01 -7.96 8.20
CA VAL A 161 19.21 -7.14 9.13
C VAL A 161 18.80 -5.79 8.52
N ARG A 162 19.66 -5.18 7.69
CA ARG A 162 19.33 -3.89 7.06
C ARG A 162 18.19 -4.02 6.07
N LEU A 163 18.11 -5.13 5.34
CA LEU A 163 17.02 -5.38 4.40
C LEU A 163 15.70 -5.64 5.13
N VAL A 164 15.74 -6.37 6.26
CA VAL A 164 14.57 -6.56 7.13
C VAL A 164 13.98 -5.20 7.53
N PHE A 165 14.81 -4.32 8.09
CA PHE A 165 14.32 -3.04 8.62
C PHE A 165 14.04 -2.00 7.54
N LYS A 166 14.75 -2.02 6.40
CA LYS A 166 14.37 -1.21 5.23
C LYS A 166 12.93 -1.53 4.83
N THR A 167 12.62 -2.82 4.66
CA THR A 167 11.28 -3.27 4.27
C THR A 167 10.24 -2.95 5.35
N ALA A 168 10.59 -3.12 6.63
CA ALA A 168 9.71 -2.76 7.75
C ALA A 168 9.34 -1.28 7.73
N LEU A 169 10.31 -0.39 7.49
CA LEU A 169 10.11 1.06 7.43
C LEU A 169 9.28 1.47 6.20
N GLU A 170 9.59 0.90 5.02
CA GLU A 170 8.85 1.18 3.77
C GLU A 170 7.35 0.81 3.89
N MET A 171 7.03 -0.22 4.66
CA MET A 171 5.64 -0.67 4.87
C MET A 171 4.97 -0.10 6.12
N GLY A 172 5.68 0.68 6.94
CA GLY A 172 5.18 1.17 8.22
C GLY A 172 4.85 0.05 9.22
N ALA A 173 5.63 -1.04 9.21
CA ALA A 173 5.47 -2.14 10.15
C ALA A 173 5.92 -1.72 11.56
N THR A 174 5.13 -2.07 12.56
CA THR A 174 5.43 -1.81 13.98
C THR A 174 5.81 -3.09 14.73
N GLY A 175 5.62 -4.25 14.09
CA GLY A 175 5.96 -5.56 14.63
C GLY A 175 6.49 -6.51 13.56
N LEU A 176 7.36 -7.42 13.96
CA LEU A 176 7.95 -8.47 13.13
C LEU A 176 7.78 -9.82 13.80
N ILE A 177 7.52 -10.85 13.01
CA ILE A 177 7.65 -12.24 13.44
C ILE A 177 8.61 -12.94 12.47
N LEU A 178 9.60 -13.60 13.04
CA LEU A 178 10.62 -14.34 12.30
C LEU A 178 10.10 -15.76 12.07
N CYS A 179 10.29 -16.31 10.88
CA CYS A 179 9.89 -17.69 10.58
C CYS A 179 10.98 -18.35 9.73
N HIS A 180 11.37 -19.56 10.06
CA HIS A 180 12.15 -20.40 9.15
C HIS A 180 11.71 -21.85 9.23
N ASN A 181 12.02 -22.65 8.21
CA ASN A 181 11.70 -24.07 8.20
C ASN A 181 12.95 -24.94 8.35
N HIS A 182 12.81 -26.08 9.03
CA HIS A 182 13.84 -27.11 9.05
C HIS A 182 13.40 -28.30 8.20
N PRO A 183 13.95 -28.50 6.98
CA PRO A 183 13.60 -29.64 6.13
C PRO A 183 13.89 -31.01 6.76
N SER A 184 14.79 -31.05 7.75
CA SER A 184 15.09 -32.25 8.53
C SER A 184 13.96 -32.65 9.49
N GLY A 185 12.96 -31.78 9.70
CA GLY A 185 11.85 -32.00 10.63
C GLY A 185 12.22 -31.76 12.11
N THR A 186 13.45 -31.34 12.41
CA THR A 186 13.81 -30.97 13.79
C THR A 186 13.17 -29.64 14.19
N LEU A 187 12.80 -29.52 15.46
CA LEU A 187 12.31 -28.29 16.07
C LEU A 187 13.36 -27.62 16.97
N ILE A 188 14.58 -28.17 17.00
CA ILE A 188 15.63 -27.67 17.88
C ILE A 188 16.30 -26.47 17.22
N PRO A 189 16.24 -25.26 17.81
CA PRO A 189 16.92 -24.09 17.29
C PRO A 189 18.43 -24.27 17.32
N SER A 190 19.08 -23.98 16.19
CA SER A 190 20.52 -23.88 16.09
C SER A 190 21.03 -22.64 16.83
N ASP A 191 22.35 -22.57 17.06
CA ASP A 191 22.95 -21.36 17.62
C ASP A 191 22.87 -20.17 16.64
N ALA A 192 22.83 -20.44 15.33
CA ALA A 192 22.62 -19.41 14.32
C ALA A 192 21.21 -18.78 14.47
N ASP A 193 20.18 -19.59 14.70
CA ASP A 193 18.80 -19.13 14.91
C ASP A 193 18.73 -18.22 16.14
N LYS A 194 19.33 -18.63 17.25
CA LYS A 194 19.40 -17.83 18.48
C LYS A 194 20.19 -16.53 18.29
N GLN A 195 21.26 -16.55 17.50
CA GLN A 195 22.05 -15.36 17.23
C GLN A 195 21.31 -14.35 16.36
N ILE A 196 20.67 -14.79 15.26
CA ILE A 196 19.94 -13.89 14.38
C ILE A 196 18.71 -13.30 15.08
N THR A 197 18.01 -14.09 15.91
CA THR A 197 16.90 -13.63 16.76
C THR A 197 17.33 -12.46 17.63
N ARG A 198 18.41 -12.63 18.40
CA ARG A 198 18.95 -11.59 19.28
C ARG A 198 19.37 -10.34 18.52
N LYS A 199 20.02 -10.52 17.36
CA LYS A 199 20.47 -9.41 16.52
C LYS A 199 19.29 -8.60 15.98
N LEU A 200 18.24 -9.25 15.50
CA LEU A 200 17.04 -8.60 15.00
C LEU A 200 16.25 -7.92 16.12
N LYS A 201 16.13 -8.55 17.29
CA LYS A 201 15.47 -7.97 18.47
C LYS A 201 16.16 -6.68 18.91
N LEU A 202 17.49 -6.68 19.06
CA LEU A 202 18.26 -5.48 19.42
C LEU A 202 18.08 -4.34 18.41
N ALA A 203 18.12 -4.65 17.12
CA ALA A 203 17.92 -3.67 16.06
C ALA A 203 16.47 -3.14 16.04
N GLY A 204 15.50 -4.02 16.28
CA GLY A 204 14.08 -3.66 16.38
C GLY A 204 13.79 -2.74 17.55
N ASP A 205 14.37 -3.02 18.71
CA ASP A 205 14.25 -2.15 19.90
C ASP A 205 14.80 -0.76 19.63
N SER A 206 15.92 -0.65 18.90
CA SER A 206 16.53 0.64 18.52
C SER A 206 15.69 1.45 17.53
N LEU A 207 14.82 0.78 16.77
CA LEU A 207 13.96 1.39 15.75
C LEU A 207 12.48 1.47 16.18
N GLU A 208 12.16 1.09 17.41
CA GLU A 208 10.79 0.97 17.92
C GLU A 208 9.90 0.02 17.11
N ILE A 209 10.50 -1.01 16.49
CA ILE A 209 9.82 -2.06 15.73
C ILE A 209 9.99 -3.38 16.48
N LYS A 210 8.91 -3.86 17.11
CA LYS A 210 8.99 -5.01 18.02
C LYS A 210 9.18 -6.32 17.27
N VAL A 211 10.23 -7.08 17.56
CA VAL A 211 10.28 -8.50 17.18
C VAL A 211 9.47 -9.27 18.21
N LEU A 212 8.35 -9.86 17.78
CA LEU A 212 7.34 -10.43 18.68
C LEU A 212 7.52 -11.92 18.93
N ASP A 213 8.05 -12.67 17.95
CA ASP A 213 8.33 -14.10 18.09
C ASP A 213 9.31 -14.57 17.00
N HIS A 214 9.85 -15.77 17.17
CA HIS A 214 10.58 -16.52 16.15
C HIS A 214 10.05 -17.96 16.10
N LEU A 215 9.53 -18.37 14.95
CA LEU A 215 9.03 -19.71 14.73
C LEU A 215 9.96 -20.55 13.86
N ILE A 216 10.12 -21.80 14.28
CA ILE A 216 10.65 -22.89 13.43
C ILE A 216 9.45 -23.71 12.96
N VAL A 217 9.30 -23.86 11.66
CA VAL A 217 8.17 -24.54 11.03
C VAL A 217 8.64 -25.85 10.38
N THR A 218 7.89 -26.91 10.58
CA THR A 218 8.07 -28.19 9.89
C THR A 218 6.79 -28.54 9.14
N GLU A 219 6.76 -29.68 8.47
CA GLU A 219 5.58 -30.16 7.75
C GLU A 219 4.33 -30.24 8.65
N THR A 220 4.48 -30.70 9.89
CA THR A 220 3.33 -31.00 10.78
C THR A 220 3.36 -30.28 12.12
N SER A 221 4.44 -29.57 12.47
CA SER A 221 4.63 -28.99 13.80
C SER A 221 5.46 -27.70 13.76
N TYR A 222 5.50 -26.98 14.87
CA TYR A 222 6.31 -25.77 15.01
C TYR A 222 6.90 -25.62 16.41
N PHE A 223 7.94 -24.79 16.49
CA PHE A 223 8.55 -24.31 17.73
C PHE A 223 8.39 -22.79 17.76
N SER A 224 8.02 -22.22 18.91
CA SER A 224 8.02 -20.77 19.13
C SER A 224 9.02 -20.45 20.24
N PHE A 225 9.94 -19.52 19.98
CA PHE A 225 10.89 -19.09 20.99
C PHE A 225 10.18 -18.45 22.20
N VAL A 226 9.06 -17.77 21.97
CA VAL A 226 8.26 -17.16 23.04
C VAL A 226 7.54 -18.21 23.87
N ASP A 227 6.86 -19.16 23.23
CA ASP A 227 6.12 -20.21 23.94
C ASP A 227 7.06 -21.06 24.82
N GLU A 228 8.29 -21.27 24.37
CA GLU A 228 9.31 -22.08 25.02
C GLU A 228 10.17 -21.26 26.02
N GLY A 229 9.92 -19.96 26.15
CA GLY A 229 10.56 -19.11 27.17
C GLY A 229 12.03 -18.77 26.91
N ILE A 230 12.49 -18.83 25.66
CA ILE A 230 13.90 -18.60 25.28
C ILE A 230 14.14 -17.36 24.39
N PHE A 231 13.16 -16.46 24.33
CA PHE A 231 13.12 -15.32 23.39
C PHE A 231 13.88 -14.06 23.82
#